data_AF-X1R7N4-F1
#
_entry.id   AF-X1R7N4-F1
#
_cell.length_a   1.000
_cell.length_b   1.000
_cell.length_c   1.000
_cell.angle_alpha   90.00
_cell.angle_beta   90.00
_cell.angle_gamma   90.00
#
_symmetry.space_group_name_H-M   'P 1'
#
loop_
_entity.id
_entity.type
_entity.pdbx_description
1 polymer ?
#
loop_
_entity_poly.entity_id
_entity_poly.type
_entity_poly.pdbx_seq_one_letter_code
_entity_poly.pdbx_strand_id
1 'polypeptide(L)'
;MKSFPIAALKEVLKALVEVSVDTGVADDTSLVTRLDDSAKAWPVNAFTDLIVEITAGTGEGQVRKIDSNTATSLVPVTNFATAPDGTSQYRISFYGKMTSDISSWGGTSQTGLDIGAELPKKLNKATAPTKYALTITNADTQYSQALPANTKKFNVHLRDHTAFRLAYVAGKVAAPTDPYETIPAGSQKYEDNIEPATLTLYIAAPAGTKVAEIEAWS
;
A
#
# COMPACT_ATOMS: atom_id res chain seq x y z
N MET A 1 0.31 14.57 -11.87
CA MET A 1 -0.43 13.97 -10.74
C MET A 1 -1.56 13.14 -11.34
N LYS A 2 -1.45 11.81 -11.37
CA LYS A 2 -2.52 10.95 -11.90
C LYS A 2 -3.65 10.95 -10.88
N SER A 3 -4.78 11.56 -11.22
CA SER A 3 -5.99 11.50 -10.41
C SER A 3 -6.53 10.07 -10.49
N PHE A 4 -6.51 9.36 -9.37
CA PHE A 4 -7.18 8.07 -9.27
C PHE A 4 -8.69 8.34 -9.19
N PRO A 5 -9.53 7.59 -9.94
CA PRO A 5 -10.96 7.78 -9.88
C PRO A 5 -11.45 7.54 -8.45
N ILE A 6 -12.16 8.53 -7.91
CA ILE A 6 -12.64 8.56 -6.52
C ILE A 6 -13.36 7.27 -6.11
N ALA A 7 -14.02 6.58 -7.06
CA ALA A 7 -14.70 5.32 -6.82
C ALA A 7 -13.75 4.15 -6.47
N ALA A 8 -12.63 4.00 -7.16
CA ALA A 8 -11.68 2.91 -6.90
C ALA A 8 -10.92 3.11 -5.59
N LEU A 9 -10.64 4.37 -5.24
CA LEU A 9 -10.05 4.72 -3.96
C LEU A 9 -11.03 4.48 -2.80
N LYS A 10 -12.32 4.76 -3.01
CA LYS A 10 -13.39 4.48 -2.02
C LYS A 10 -13.55 2.99 -1.74
N GLU A 11 -13.54 2.13 -2.76
CA GLU A 11 -13.68 0.67 -2.58
C GLU A 11 -12.50 0.05 -1.84
N VAL A 12 -11.28 0.47 -2.17
CA VAL A 12 -10.06 -0.02 -1.49
C VAL A 12 -9.98 0.51 -0.06
N LEU A 13 -10.40 1.76 0.18
CA LEU A 13 -10.42 2.35 1.53
C LEU A 13 -11.53 1.74 2.40
N LYS A 14 -12.70 1.42 1.83
CA LYS A 14 -13.80 0.74 2.51
C LYS A 14 -13.40 -0.66 3.00
N ALA A 15 -12.65 -1.41 2.17
CA ALA A 15 -12.11 -2.73 2.54
C ALA A 15 -11.00 -2.69 3.60
N LEU A 16 -10.28 -1.56 3.73
CA LEU A 16 -9.20 -1.37 4.72
C LEU A 16 -9.70 -0.75 6.04
N VAL A 17 -10.86 -0.09 6.05
CA VAL A 17 -11.39 0.70 7.19
C VAL A 17 -12.62 0.10 7.86
N GLU A 18 -13.37 -0.81 7.22
CA GLU A 18 -14.45 -1.55 7.90
C GLU A 18 -13.88 -2.66 8.80
N VAL A 19 -13.12 -2.26 9.83
CA VAL A 19 -12.86 -3.10 11.00
C VAL A 19 -14.16 -3.14 11.80
N SER A 20 -15.02 -4.11 11.50
CA SER A 20 -16.05 -4.49 12.48
C SER A 20 -15.30 -5.07 13.68
N VAL A 21 -15.54 -4.51 14.86
CA VAL A 21 -14.95 -4.98 16.12
C VAL A 21 -15.45 -6.40 16.41
N ASP A 22 -16.72 -6.65 16.09
CA ASP A 22 -17.32 -7.97 16.02
C ASP A 22 -18.59 -7.91 15.15
N THR A 23 -19.06 -9.07 14.71
CA THR A 23 -20.36 -9.23 14.03
C THR A 23 -21.09 -10.44 14.60
N GLY A 24 -22.41 -10.48 14.49
CA GLY A 24 -23.18 -11.60 15.00
C GLY A 24 -24.63 -11.60 14.54
N VAL A 25 -25.39 -12.53 15.10
CA VAL A 25 -26.83 -12.64 14.92
C VAL A 25 -27.44 -12.54 16.31
N ALA A 26 -28.39 -11.63 16.49
CA ALA A 26 -29.05 -11.49 17.79
C ALA A 26 -29.91 -12.72 18.09
N ASP A 27 -30.16 -12.98 19.36
CA ASP A 27 -31.10 -14.00 19.82
C ASP A 27 -32.52 -13.44 19.90
N ASP A 28 -33.53 -14.32 19.80
CA ASP A 28 -34.95 -14.00 20.02
C ASP A 28 -35.25 -13.45 21.42
N THR A 29 -34.31 -13.56 22.37
CA THR A 29 -34.45 -13.02 23.73
C THR A 29 -34.17 -11.52 23.81
N SER A 30 -33.68 -10.91 22.73
CA SER A 30 -33.39 -9.48 22.63
C SER A 30 -34.63 -8.60 22.89
N LEU A 31 -34.43 -7.39 23.42
CA LEU A 31 -35.48 -6.42 23.70
C LEU A 31 -35.13 -5.05 23.12
N VAL A 32 -36.08 -4.10 23.17
CA VAL A 32 -35.76 -2.70 22.82
C VAL A 32 -34.65 -2.10 23.70
N THR A 33 -34.44 -2.63 24.91
CA THR A 33 -33.42 -2.16 25.86
C THR A 33 -32.10 -2.93 25.81
N ARG A 34 -31.98 -4.00 25.00
CA ARG A 34 -30.73 -4.78 24.87
C ARG A 34 -30.74 -5.71 23.66
N LEU A 35 -29.56 -5.98 23.11
CA LEU A 35 -29.35 -7.05 22.14
C LEU A 35 -28.65 -8.21 22.84
N ASP A 36 -29.26 -9.39 22.84
CA ASP A 36 -28.68 -10.61 23.40
C ASP A 36 -28.06 -11.46 22.29
N ASP A 37 -26.90 -12.05 22.55
CA ASP A 37 -26.22 -13.04 21.69
C ASP A 37 -25.47 -14.04 22.59
N SER A 38 -26.13 -15.15 22.89
CA SER A 38 -25.62 -16.21 23.76
C SER A 38 -24.48 -17.03 23.15
N ALA A 39 -24.22 -16.89 21.85
CA ALA A 39 -23.07 -17.51 21.20
C ALA A 39 -21.76 -16.75 21.45
N LYS A 40 -21.81 -15.58 22.11
CA LYS A 40 -20.66 -14.72 22.37
C LYS A 40 -20.05 -14.92 23.75
N ALA A 41 -18.82 -14.46 23.88
CA ALA A 41 -18.05 -14.47 25.13
C ALA A 41 -17.21 -13.19 25.24
N TRP A 42 -17.89 -12.04 25.20
CA TRP A 42 -17.22 -10.74 25.23
C TRP A 42 -16.62 -10.44 26.61
N PRO A 43 -15.50 -9.70 26.67
CA PRO A 43 -15.07 -9.11 27.92
C PRO A 43 -16.11 -8.06 28.37
N VAL A 44 -16.45 -8.08 29.66
CA VAL A 44 -17.45 -7.18 30.23
C VAL A 44 -17.03 -5.72 30.03
N ASN A 45 -17.95 -4.88 29.53
CA ASN A 45 -17.78 -3.46 29.24
C ASN A 45 -16.66 -3.11 28.23
N ALA A 46 -16.19 -4.07 27.43
CA ALA A 46 -15.20 -3.79 26.39
C ALA A 46 -15.74 -2.93 25.24
N PHE A 47 -17.05 -2.86 25.05
CA PHE A 47 -17.68 -2.16 23.93
C PHE A 47 -18.43 -0.89 24.32
N THR A 48 -18.27 -0.42 25.56
CA THR A 48 -18.80 0.88 25.98
C THR A 48 -18.31 1.97 25.02
N ASP A 49 -19.22 2.90 24.71
CA ASP A 49 -19.03 4.00 23.76
C ASP A 49 -18.85 3.59 22.28
N LEU A 50 -18.90 2.31 21.91
CA LEU A 50 -18.95 1.86 20.52
C LEU A 50 -20.38 1.94 19.94
N ILE A 51 -20.55 1.61 18.66
CA ILE A 51 -21.87 1.48 18.02
C ILE A 51 -22.18 0.03 17.68
N VAL A 52 -23.44 -0.33 17.82
CA VAL A 52 -24.04 -1.51 17.20
C VAL A 52 -25.00 -1.06 16.10
N GLU A 53 -24.86 -1.66 14.92
CA GLU A 53 -25.76 -1.46 13.80
C GLU A 53 -26.38 -2.79 13.39
N ILE A 54 -27.71 -2.81 13.23
CA ILE A 54 -28.42 -3.94 12.66
C ILE A 54 -28.34 -3.86 11.14
N THR A 55 -27.65 -4.80 10.52
CA THR A 55 -27.31 -4.80 9.09
C THR A 55 -28.29 -5.57 8.22
N ALA A 56 -29.11 -6.45 8.79
CA ALA A 56 -30.17 -7.18 8.08
C ALA A 56 -31.17 -7.77 9.09
N GLY A 57 -32.37 -8.10 8.63
CA GLY A 57 -33.41 -8.77 9.44
C GLY A 57 -34.26 -7.79 10.25
N THR A 58 -34.89 -8.26 11.32
CA THR A 58 -35.76 -7.42 12.15
C THR A 58 -34.98 -6.23 12.72
N GLY A 59 -35.49 -5.02 12.51
CA GLY A 59 -34.85 -3.80 13.01
C GLY A 59 -33.62 -3.33 12.22
N GLU A 60 -33.44 -3.80 10.98
CA GLU A 60 -32.40 -3.35 10.04
C GLU A 60 -32.33 -1.81 9.92
N GLY A 61 -31.11 -1.28 9.82
CA GLY A 61 -30.81 0.14 9.69
C GLY A 61 -30.79 0.90 11.02
N GLN A 62 -31.13 0.24 12.13
CA GLN A 62 -30.98 0.84 13.45
C GLN A 62 -29.51 0.84 13.89
N VAL A 63 -29.02 2.03 14.24
CA VAL A 63 -27.71 2.23 14.85
C VAL A 63 -27.90 2.73 16.28
N ARG A 64 -27.20 2.13 17.25
CA ARG A 64 -27.23 2.53 18.66
C ARG A 64 -25.83 2.60 19.24
N LYS A 65 -25.58 3.62 20.05
CA LYS A 65 -24.38 3.69 20.90
C LYS A 65 -24.54 2.70 22.06
N ILE A 66 -23.50 1.95 22.37
CA ILE A 66 -23.46 0.97 23.44
C ILE A 66 -23.10 1.68 24.75
N ASP A 67 -23.97 1.56 25.75
CA ASP A 67 -23.76 2.05 27.11
C ASP A 67 -22.87 1.07 27.89
N SER A 68 -23.23 -0.21 27.85
CA SER A 68 -22.49 -1.28 28.52
C SER A 68 -22.67 -2.61 27.79
N ASN A 69 -21.82 -3.59 28.10
CA ASN A 69 -22.01 -4.96 27.63
C ASN A 69 -21.63 -5.98 28.70
N THR A 70 -22.37 -7.07 28.76
CA THR A 70 -21.94 -8.29 29.45
C THR A 70 -21.20 -9.20 28.46
N ALA A 71 -20.95 -10.44 28.85
CA ALA A 71 -20.36 -11.43 27.96
C ALA A 71 -21.24 -11.77 26.73
N THR A 72 -22.56 -11.58 26.84
CA THR A 72 -23.56 -12.05 25.86
C THR A 72 -24.66 -11.04 25.60
N SER A 73 -24.53 -9.79 26.05
CA SER A 73 -25.59 -8.79 25.89
C SER A 73 -25.01 -7.39 25.74
N LEU A 74 -25.57 -6.61 24.80
CA LEU A 74 -25.26 -5.20 24.58
C LEU A 74 -26.43 -4.35 25.06
N VAL A 75 -26.15 -3.38 25.92
CA VAL A 75 -27.13 -2.39 26.39
C VAL A 75 -26.88 -1.09 25.63
N PRO A 76 -27.83 -0.59 24.83
CA PRO A 76 -27.68 0.68 24.14
C PRO A 76 -28.02 1.86 25.06
N VAL A 77 -27.36 3.01 24.83
CA VAL A 77 -27.65 4.29 25.54
C VAL A 77 -29.09 4.75 25.27
N THR A 78 -29.53 4.60 24.02
CA THR A 78 -30.91 4.86 23.61
C THR A 78 -31.53 3.56 23.14
N ASN A 79 -32.74 3.24 23.59
CA ASN A 79 -33.41 2.00 23.20
C ASN A 79 -33.54 1.85 21.67
N PHE A 80 -33.51 0.61 21.19
CA PHE A 80 -33.98 0.29 19.85
C PHE A 80 -35.45 0.68 19.70
N ALA A 81 -35.83 1.16 18.52
CA ALA A 81 -37.23 1.43 18.19
C ALA A 81 -37.98 0.12 17.93
N THR A 82 -37.30 -0.85 17.31
CA THR A 82 -37.76 -2.22 17.11
C THR A 82 -36.75 -3.16 17.75
N ALA A 83 -37.21 -4.07 18.62
CA ALA A 83 -36.33 -5.07 19.24
C ALA A 83 -35.69 -5.95 18.15
N PRO A 84 -34.36 -6.17 18.17
CA PRO A 84 -33.73 -7.22 17.39
C PRO A 84 -34.28 -8.61 17.76
N ASP A 85 -34.12 -9.61 16.88
CA ASP A 85 -34.50 -11.00 17.10
C ASP A 85 -33.51 -11.99 16.41
N GLY A 86 -33.83 -13.28 16.41
CA GLY A 86 -33.07 -14.36 15.78
C GLY A 86 -32.74 -14.20 14.30
N THR A 87 -33.33 -13.21 13.61
CA THR A 87 -33.07 -12.88 12.21
C THR A 87 -32.16 -11.65 12.05
N SER A 88 -31.95 -10.90 13.12
CA SER A 88 -31.21 -9.64 13.11
C SER A 88 -29.70 -9.88 13.06
N GLN A 89 -29.09 -9.60 11.92
CA GLN A 89 -27.63 -9.55 11.80
C GLN A 89 -27.14 -8.18 12.28
N TYR A 90 -26.03 -8.15 13.01
CA TYR A 90 -25.47 -6.90 13.52
C TYR A 90 -23.95 -6.82 13.35
N ARG A 91 -23.44 -5.58 13.37
CA ARG A 91 -22.01 -5.28 13.49
C ARG A 91 -21.73 -4.29 14.61
N ILE A 92 -20.63 -4.50 15.33
CA ILE A 92 -20.08 -3.57 16.30
C ILE A 92 -18.95 -2.78 15.63
N SER A 93 -18.94 -1.46 15.78
CA SER A 93 -17.95 -0.57 15.15
C SER A 93 -17.67 0.64 16.04
N PHE A 94 -16.60 1.38 15.76
CA PHE A 94 -16.27 2.58 16.54
C PHE A 94 -17.30 3.70 16.39
N TYR A 95 -17.65 4.36 17.50
CA TYR A 95 -18.46 5.58 17.48
C TYR A 95 -17.60 6.73 16.98
N GLY A 96 -17.76 7.05 15.72
CA GLY A 96 -17.00 8.08 15.05
C GLY A 96 -17.15 7.85 13.57
N LYS A 97 -17.58 8.89 12.86
CA LYS A 97 -17.58 8.88 11.40
C LYS A 97 -16.20 8.43 10.91
N MET A 98 -16.07 7.18 10.46
CA MET A 98 -14.94 6.74 9.62
C MET A 98 -14.93 7.44 8.23
N THR A 99 -15.61 8.59 8.11
CA THR A 99 -15.59 9.45 6.94
C THR A 99 -14.84 10.77 7.20
N SER A 100 -14.26 10.99 8.39
CA SER A 100 -13.55 12.24 8.70
C SER A 100 -12.16 12.11 9.35
N ASP A 101 -11.74 10.93 9.84
CA ASP A 101 -10.51 10.82 10.64
C ASP A 101 -9.28 10.31 9.87
N ILE A 102 -9.15 10.65 8.59
CA ILE A 102 -7.83 10.74 7.98
C ILE A 102 -7.63 12.17 7.51
N SER A 103 -7.41 13.07 8.46
CA SER A 103 -6.87 14.40 8.20
C SER A 103 -5.41 14.56 8.63
N SER A 104 -4.85 13.64 9.43
CA SER A 104 -3.40 13.56 9.70
C SER A 104 -2.99 12.23 10.36
N TRP A 105 -1.91 11.62 9.85
CA TRP A 105 -1.20 10.50 10.50
C TRP A 105 -0.18 11.07 11.49
N GLY A 106 -0.54 11.13 12.77
CA GLY A 106 0.27 11.74 13.83
C GLY A 106 0.53 10.85 15.04
N GLY A 107 0.40 9.52 14.91
CA GLY A 107 0.62 8.57 15.99
C GLY A 107 1.95 7.84 15.87
N THR A 108 2.79 7.97 16.89
CA THR A 108 4.06 7.27 17.11
C THR A 108 4.03 5.79 16.73
N SER A 109 5.16 5.33 16.15
CA SER A 109 5.43 3.96 15.67
C SER A 109 4.84 2.87 16.58
N GLN A 110 3.87 2.10 16.08
CA GLN A 110 3.58 0.79 16.64
C GLN A 110 4.76 -0.14 16.31
N THR A 111 5.15 -1.01 17.24
CA THR A 111 6.23 -2.00 17.07
C THR A 111 5.81 -3.18 16.18
N GLY A 112 5.15 -2.87 15.08
CA GLY A 112 4.67 -3.75 14.03
C GLY A 112 4.35 -2.87 12.81
N LEU A 113 4.87 -3.27 11.64
CA LEU A 113 4.78 -2.64 10.31
C LEU A 113 4.21 -1.21 10.30
N ASP A 114 5.10 -0.23 10.24
CA ASP A 114 4.73 1.18 10.06
C ASP A 114 3.93 1.35 8.76
N ILE A 115 2.61 1.51 8.90
CA ILE A 115 1.68 1.66 7.79
C ILE A 115 2.04 2.91 6.95
N GLY A 116 2.62 3.96 7.54
CA GLY A 116 3.11 5.13 6.81
C GLY A 116 4.32 4.82 5.91
N ALA A 117 5.15 3.85 6.30
CA ALA A 117 6.27 3.33 5.49
C ALA A 117 5.85 2.21 4.53
N GLU A 118 4.81 1.46 4.86
CA GLU A 118 4.31 0.33 4.06
C GLU A 118 3.31 0.77 2.99
N LEU A 119 2.49 1.81 3.22
CA LEU A 119 1.58 2.34 2.20
C LEU A 119 2.29 2.78 0.92
N PRO A 120 3.38 3.58 0.98
CA PRO A 120 4.14 3.95 -0.20
C PRO A 120 4.69 2.73 -0.93
N LYS A 121 5.21 1.72 -0.24
CA LYS A 121 5.71 0.49 -0.89
C LYS A 121 4.61 -0.32 -1.56
N LYS A 122 3.44 -0.43 -0.91
CA LYS A 122 2.29 -1.19 -1.42
C LYS A 122 1.53 -0.44 -2.54
N LEU A 123 1.61 0.89 -2.57
CA LEU A 123 0.92 1.75 -3.54
C LEU A 123 1.82 2.25 -4.68
N ASN A 124 3.14 2.25 -4.50
CA ASN A 124 4.13 2.56 -5.54
C ASN A 124 4.22 1.41 -6.54
N LYS A 125 3.21 1.32 -7.40
CA LYS A 125 3.24 0.47 -8.59
C LYS A 125 4.23 1.06 -9.59
N ALA A 126 5.00 0.19 -10.22
CA ALA A 126 5.86 0.55 -11.33
C ALA A 126 5.05 1.30 -12.42
N THR A 127 5.65 2.37 -12.92
CA THR A 127 5.19 3.17 -14.06
C THR A 127 5.40 2.42 -15.37
N ALA A 128 4.90 2.97 -16.47
CA ALA A 128 5.27 2.47 -17.78
C ALA A 128 6.79 2.66 -18.00
N PRO A 129 7.46 1.75 -18.73
CA PRO A 129 8.89 1.87 -18.97
C PRO A 129 9.22 3.19 -19.65
N THR A 130 10.14 3.94 -19.05
CA THR A 130 10.82 5.05 -19.73
C THR A 130 12.01 4.48 -20.47
N LYS A 131 12.07 4.72 -21.79
CA LYS A 131 13.16 4.23 -22.64
C LYS A 131 14.13 5.37 -22.97
N TYR A 132 15.43 5.09 -22.91
CA TYR A 132 16.50 5.99 -23.31
C TYR A 132 17.38 5.32 -24.36
N ALA A 133 17.85 6.12 -25.32
CA ALA A 133 18.86 5.74 -26.30
C ALA A 133 20.09 6.63 -26.10
N LEU A 134 20.98 6.22 -25.18
CA LEU A 134 22.17 6.98 -24.84
C LEU A 134 23.25 6.77 -25.91
N THR A 135 23.63 7.85 -26.60
CA THR A 135 24.66 7.80 -27.65
C THR A 135 26.05 7.86 -27.04
N ILE A 136 26.90 6.90 -27.41
CA ILE A 136 28.32 6.81 -27.03
C ILE A 136 29.13 7.09 -28.30
N THR A 137 29.58 8.33 -28.46
CA THR A 137 30.29 8.77 -29.66
C THR A 137 31.71 8.23 -29.73
N ASN A 138 32.43 8.30 -28.61
CA ASN A 138 33.85 8.00 -28.55
C ASN A 138 34.12 6.73 -27.73
N ALA A 139 35.14 5.96 -28.15
CA ALA A 139 35.65 4.85 -27.36
C ALA A 139 36.19 5.37 -26.01
N ASP A 140 36.10 4.53 -24.98
CA ASP A 140 36.66 4.76 -23.65
C ASP A 140 36.27 6.10 -23.00
N THR A 141 35.15 6.67 -23.42
CA THR A 141 34.59 7.90 -22.88
C THR A 141 33.36 7.58 -22.02
N GLN A 142 33.27 8.23 -20.86
CA GLN A 142 32.13 8.07 -19.96
C GLN A 142 30.96 8.94 -20.41
N TYR A 143 29.80 8.32 -20.50
CA TYR A 143 28.50 8.96 -20.70
C TYR A 143 27.61 8.64 -19.49
N SER A 144 26.66 9.52 -19.19
CA SER A 144 25.75 9.32 -18.05
C SER A 144 24.29 9.38 -18.48
N GLN A 145 23.45 8.61 -17.78
CA GLN A 145 22.00 8.67 -17.91
C GLN A 145 21.38 8.63 -16.50
N ALA A 146 20.70 9.71 -16.13
CA ALA A 146 19.87 9.73 -14.94
C ALA A 146 18.59 8.91 -15.21
N LEU A 147 18.26 7.99 -14.31
CA LEU A 147 17.01 7.24 -14.35
C LEU A 147 15.90 7.99 -13.59
N PRO A 148 14.62 7.68 -13.82
CA PRO A 148 13.52 8.27 -13.06
C PRO A 148 13.74 8.13 -11.56
N ALA A 149 13.37 9.16 -10.78
CA ALA A 149 13.43 9.08 -9.32
C ALA A 149 12.61 7.87 -8.82
N ASN A 150 13.09 7.21 -7.77
CA ASN A 150 12.49 5.98 -7.24
C ASN A 150 12.40 4.84 -8.27
N THR A 151 13.41 4.69 -9.14
CA THR A 151 13.48 3.58 -10.10
C THR A 151 13.31 2.25 -9.37
N LYS A 152 12.36 1.42 -9.81
CA LYS A 152 12.03 0.09 -9.29
C LYS A 152 12.77 -1.04 -9.99
N LYS A 153 13.06 -0.82 -11.27
CA LYS A 153 13.69 -1.80 -12.16
C LYS A 153 14.36 -1.05 -13.30
N PHE A 154 15.50 -1.55 -13.76
CA PHE A 154 16.05 -1.13 -15.03
C PHE A 154 16.72 -2.28 -15.78
N ASN A 155 16.81 -2.13 -17.09
CA ASN A 155 17.69 -2.89 -17.94
C ASN A 155 18.59 -1.95 -18.74
N VAL A 156 19.80 -2.39 -19.05
CA VAL A 156 20.69 -1.69 -19.99
C VAL A 156 21.53 -2.69 -20.79
N HIS A 157 21.62 -2.43 -22.10
CA HIS A 157 22.49 -3.14 -23.03
C HIS A 157 22.93 -2.20 -24.15
N LEU A 158 23.99 -2.56 -24.88
CA LEU A 158 24.29 -1.90 -26.15
C LEU A 158 23.44 -2.51 -27.27
N ARG A 159 22.93 -1.67 -28.17
CA ARG A 159 22.10 -2.08 -29.31
C ARG A 159 22.77 -3.12 -30.21
N ASP A 160 24.08 -3.06 -30.31
CA ASP A 160 24.88 -4.01 -31.11
C ASP A 160 25.36 -5.23 -30.31
N HIS A 161 24.90 -5.37 -29.05
CA HIS A 161 25.25 -6.43 -28.12
C HIS A 161 26.76 -6.59 -27.85
N THR A 162 27.56 -5.53 -28.04
CA THR A 162 28.97 -5.54 -27.66
C THR A 162 29.17 -5.32 -26.16
N ALA A 163 30.36 -5.65 -25.65
CA ALA A 163 30.69 -5.46 -24.24
C ALA A 163 30.77 -3.97 -23.88
N PHE A 164 30.40 -3.63 -22.64
CA PHE A 164 30.49 -2.27 -22.11
C PHE A 164 30.81 -2.29 -20.61
N ARG A 165 31.21 -1.13 -20.09
CA ARG A 165 31.48 -0.92 -18.66
C ARG A 165 30.38 -0.06 -18.08
N LEU A 166 29.93 -0.42 -16.88
CA LEU A 166 28.88 0.26 -16.13
C LEU A 166 29.38 0.61 -14.72
N ALA A 167 29.03 1.78 -14.22
CA ALA A 167 29.19 2.13 -12.81
C ALA A 167 28.01 2.97 -12.32
N TYR A 168 27.85 3.00 -11.01
CA TYR A 168 26.88 3.87 -10.31
C TYR A 168 27.52 5.14 -9.75
N VAL A 169 28.83 5.30 -9.94
CA VAL A 169 29.63 6.46 -9.50
C VAL A 169 30.38 7.03 -10.70
N ALA A 170 30.45 8.36 -10.77
CA ALA A 170 31.15 9.05 -11.84
C ALA A 170 32.66 8.76 -11.80
N GLY A 171 33.29 8.73 -12.97
CA GLY A 171 34.74 8.66 -13.15
C GLY A 171 35.31 7.25 -13.13
N LYS A 172 34.45 6.22 -13.15
CA LYS A 172 34.87 4.82 -12.97
C LYS A 172 35.00 4.02 -14.26
N VAL A 173 34.44 4.50 -15.38
CA VAL A 173 34.29 3.69 -16.61
C VAL A 173 35.13 4.16 -17.82
N ALA A 174 35.53 5.43 -17.87
CA ALA A 174 36.35 5.96 -18.98
C ALA A 174 37.79 5.41 -18.91
N ALA A 175 38.44 5.63 -17.77
CA ALA A 175 39.66 4.95 -17.34
C ALA A 175 39.25 3.93 -16.26
N PRO A 176 39.03 2.66 -16.60
CA PRO A 176 38.37 1.70 -15.71
C PRO A 176 39.08 1.59 -14.37
N THR A 177 38.40 2.04 -13.32
CA THR A 177 38.92 2.07 -11.95
C THR A 177 37.80 1.66 -11.01
N ASP A 178 38.07 0.78 -10.05
CA ASP A 178 37.02 0.27 -9.16
C ASP A 178 36.32 1.39 -8.35
N PRO A 179 35.02 1.23 -8.06
CA PRO A 179 34.14 0.13 -8.47
C PRO A 179 33.48 0.37 -9.85
N TYR A 180 33.62 -0.58 -10.77
CA TYR A 180 32.83 -0.67 -12.01
C TYR A 180 32.53 -2.15 -12.34
N GLU A 181 31.53 -2.38 -13.18
CA GLU A 181 31.19 -3.70 -13.71
C GLU A 181 31.52 -3.76 -15.21
N THR A 182 32.10 -4.87 -15.65
CA THR A 182 32.18 -5.20 -17.09
C THR A 182 30.97 -6.05 -17.45
N ILE A 183 30.15 -5.57 -18.38
CA ILE A 183 29.04 -6.31 -18.97
C ILE A 183 29.55 -6.97 -20.26
N PRO A 184 29.66 -8.31 -20.32
CA PRO A 184 30.19 -9.01 -21.49
C PRO A 184 29.31 -8.84 -22.73
N ALA A 185 29.87 -9.11 -23.91
CA ALA A 185 29.11 -9.12 -25.16
C ALA A 185 27.95 -10.13 -25.07
N GLY A 186 26.80 -9.80 -25.66
CA GLY A 186 25.56 -10.57 -25.57
C GLY A 186 24.83 -10.47 -24.23
N SER A 187 25.41 -9.80 -23.22
CA SER A 187 24.80 -9.64 -21.90
C SER A 187 24.11 -8.28 -21.75
N GLN A 188 23.25 -8.21 -20.75
CA GLN A 188 22.62 -6.97 -20.29
C GLN A 188 22.79 -6.87 -18.78
N LYS A 189 22.81 -5.64 -18.25
CA LYS A 189 22.61 -5.44 -16.82
C LYS A 189 21.12 -5.32 -16.55
N TYR A 190 20.65 -6.07 -15.57
CA TYR A 190 19.28 -6.08 -15.11
C TYR A 190 19.27 -5.99 -13.59
N GLU A 191 18.50 -5.05 -13.05
CA GLU A 191 18.23 -4.95 -11.62
C GLU A 191 16.73 -4.79 -11.41
N ASP A 192 16.21 -5.47 -10.39
CA ASP A 192 14.79 -5.51 -10.04
C ASP A 192 14.62 -5.38 -8.53
N ASN A 193 13.46 -4.91 -8.11
CA ASN A 193 13.14 -4.60 -6.70
C ASN A 193 14.14 -3.63 -6.06
N ILE A 194 14.60 -2.63 -6.81
CA ILE A 194 15.45 -1.55 -6.30
C ILE A 194 14.58 -0.34 -5.90
N GLU A 195 14.99 0.47 -4.93
CA GLU A 195 14.25 1.71 -4.56
C GLU A 195 15.18 2.89 -4.22
N PRO A 196 16.17 3.25 -5.07
CA PRO A 196 17.01 4.41 -4.84
C PRO A 196 16.18 5.70 -5.03
N ALA A 197 16.38 6.68 -4.13
CA ALA A 197 15.80 8.01 -4.28
C ALA A 197 16.15 8.62 -5.66
N THR A 198 17.41 8.44 -6.09
CA THR A 198 17.91 8.79 -7.41
C THR A 198 18.96 7.76 -7.85
N LEU A 199 18.99 7.43 -9.14
CA LEU A 199 20.00 6.54 -9.72
C LEU A 199 20.51 7.11 -11.03
N THR A 200 21.84 7.13 -11.21
CA THR A 200 22.49 7.50 -12.47
C THR A 200 23.40 6.38 -12.91
N LEU A 201 23.26 5.98 -14.17
CA LEU A 201 24.14 5.01 -14.81
C LEU A 201 25.28 5.76 -15.49
N TYR A 202 26.52 5.33 -15.25
CA TYR A 202 27.71 5.80 -15.95
C TYR A 202 28.23 4.68 -16.85
N ILE A 203 28.30 4.92 -18.15
CA ILE A 203 28.56 3.90 -19.17
C ILE A 203 29.74 4.32 -20.04
N ALA A 204 30.61 3.38 -20.38
CA ALA A 204 31.62 3.54 -21.44
C ALA A 204 31.74 2.24 -22.24
N ALA A 205 32.05 2.34 -23.53
CA ALA A 205 32.29 1.19 -24.40
C ALA A 205 33.74 1.21 -24.93
N PRO A 206 34.33 0.04 -25.25
CA PRO A 206 35.69 -0.03 -25.82
C PRO A 206 35.76 0.49 -27.26
N ALA A 207 34.62 0.73 -27.91
CA ALA A 207 34.52 1.34 -29.23
C ALA A 207 33.49 2.49 -29.21
N GLY A 208 33.70 3.49 -30.06
CA GLY A 208 32.76 4.59 -30.26
C GLY A 208 31.57 4.22 -31.16
N THR A 209 30.74 5.21 -31.44
CA THR A 209 29.51 5.10 -32.26
C THR A 209 28.60 3.94 -31.79
N LYS A 210 28.40 3.85 -30.48
CA LYS A 210 27.48 2.88 -29.85
C LYS A 210 26.22 3.59 -29.36
N VAL A 211 25.18 2.80 -29.12
CA VAL A 211 23.96 3.28 -28.45
C VAL A 211 23.63 2.30 -27.33
N ALA A 212 23.56 2.81 -26.11
CA ALA A 212 23.04 2.06 -24.97
C ALA A 212 21.51 2.25 -24.92
N GLU A 213 20.78 1.13 -24.98
CA GLU A 213 19.34 1.09 -24.82
C GLU A 213 19.04 0.78 -23.35
N ILE A 214 18.33 1.69 -22.71
CA ILE A 214 18.03 1.65 -21.29
C ILE A 214 16.52 1.71 -21.14
N GLU A 215 15.95 0.78 -20.39
CA GLU A 215 14.55 0.85 -19.96
C GLU A 215 14.50 0.92 -18.44
N ALA A 216 13.74 1.86 -17.90
CA ALA A 216 13.58 2.04 -16.45
C ALA A 216 12.12 2.20 -16.07
N TRP A 217 11.74 1.60 -14.96
CA TRP A 217 10.42 1.71 -14.32
C TRP A 217 10.62 2.39 -12.98
N SER A 218 9.76 3.33 -12.58
CA SER A 218 9.71 3.91 -11.22
C SER A 218 8.35 3.75 -10.56
#